data_AF-A0A0G1RNA7-F1
#
_entry.id   AF-A0A0G1RNA7-F1
#
_cell.length_a   1.000
_cell.length_b   1.000
_cell.length_c   1.000
_cell.angle_alpha   90.00
_cell.angle_beta   90.00
_cell.angle_gamma   90.00
#
_symmetry.space_group_name_H-M   'P 1'
#
loop_
_entity.id
_entity.type
_entity.pdbx_description
1 polymer ?
#
loop_
_entity_poly.entity_id
_entity_poly.type
_entity_poly.pdbx_seq_one_letter_code
_entity_poly.pdbx_strand_id
1 'polypeptide(L)'
;MPWASPRRNCPNLFEAAFKSLVEKHVLFYLFDETAQSAVENVNIAGKIRDYSGDYLHINDSNLGGRKSNLYVTQEVEQEITAAKDGTIEKTLTITYKNPAKHDGWLNSVLPNWVRIYVPKGSELIEFTGVEAKEEPYEEFGKTVFAGFFQLRPEGIAKVTVKYRLPFKEKEALVLLIQKQPGTDSPLYRIRIGKREEEEFLKSDKEMRLPL
;
A
#
# COMPACT_ATOMS: atom_id res chain seq x y z
N MET A 1 -7.69 -31.17 -32.56
CA MET A 1 -6.85 -31.23 -31.34
C MET A 1 -7.71 -30.85 -30.14
N PRO A 2 -7.95 -31.75 -29.18
CA PRO A 2 -8.96 -31.54 -28.16
C PRO A 2 -8.41 -30.67 -27.02
N TRP A 3 -9.03 -29.51 -26.84
CA TRP A 3 -8.83 -28.58 -25.72
C TRP A 3 -9.57 -29.08 -24.47
N ALA A 4 -9.28 -30.31 -24.02
CA ALA A 4 -9.77 -30.78 -22.74
C ALA A 4 -8.70 -30.50 -21.68
N SER A 5 -8.94 -29.50 -20.82
CA SER A 5 -8.15 -29.34 -19.59
C SER A 5 -8.19 -30.67 -18.82
N PRO A 6 -7.04 -31.30 -18.51
CA PRO A 6 -7.04 -32.54 -17.75
C PRO A 6 -7.75 -32.29 -16.42
N ARG A 7 -8.80 -33.05 -16.10
CA ARG A 7 -9.58 -32.97 -14.85
C ARG A 7 -8.72 -32.98 -13.56
N ARG A 8 -7.44 -33.30 -13.69
CA ARG A 8 -6.41 -33.34 -12.65
C ARG A 8 -5.94 -31.96 -12.15
N ASN A 9 -6.14 -30.88 -12.92
CA ASN A 9 -5.66 -29.53 -12.55
C ASN A 9 -6.74 -28.60 -11.97
N CYS A 10 -8.00 -29.03 -11.91
CA CYS A 10 -9.10 -28.21 -11.38
C CYS A 10 -8.89 -27.77 -9.92
N PRO A 11 -8.39 -28.62 -8.99
CA PRO A 11 -8.12 -28.19 -7.62
C PRO A 11 -7.08 -27.07 -7.54
N ASN A 12 -5.96 -27.21 -8.25
CA ASN A 12 -4.88 -26.22 -8.26
C ASN A 12 -5.33 -24.89 -8.89
N LEU A 13 -6.17 -24.95 -9.92
CA LEU A 13 -6.74 -23.75 -10.54
C LEU A 13 -7.71 -23.03 -9.60
N PHE A 14 -8.56 -23.79 -8.89
CA PHE A 14 -9.45 -23.22 -7.89
C PHE A 14 -8.67 -22.57 -6.75
N GLU A 15 -7.63 -23.23 -6.25
CA GLU A 15 -6.74 -22.68 -5.23
C GLU A 15 -6.06 -21.38 -5.70
N ALA A 16 -5.54 -21.36 -6.93
CA ALA A 16 -4.93 -20.17 -7.51
C ALA A 16 -5.95 -19.02 -7.67
N ALA A 17 -7.17 -19.32 -8.12
CA ALA A 17 -8.23 -18.33 -8.24
C ALA A 17 -8.64 -17.78 -6.88
N PHE A 18 -8.85 -18.66 -5.90
CA PHE A 18 -9.21 -18.27 -4.54
C PHE A 18 -8.10 -17.43 -3.88
N LYS A 19 -6.84 -17.85 -4.01
CA LYS A 19 -5.68 -17.09 -3.54
C LYS A 19 -5.60 -15.71 -4.20
N SER A 20 -5.85 -15.63 -5.51
CA SER A 20 -5.83 -14.36 -6.24
C SER A 20 -6.92 -13.39 -5.77
N LEU A 21 -8.08 -13.91 -5.36
CA LEU A 21 -9.15 -13.09 -4.76
C LEU A 21 -8.75 -12.58 -3.37
N VAL A 22 -8.28 -13.47 -2.50
CA VAL A 22 -7.91 -13.13 -1.11
C VAL A 22 -6.72 -12.15 -1.07
N GLU A 23 -5.72 -12.33 -1.93
CA GLU A 23 -4.53 -11.46 -1.99
C GLU A 23 -4.73 -10.20 -2.86
N LYS A 24 -5.98 -9.95 -3.29
CA LYS A 24 -6.39 -8.79 -4.10
C LYS A 24 -5.66 -8.65 -5.44
N HIS A 25 -5.33 -9.77 -6.07
CA HIS A 25 -4.84 -9.79 -7.45
C HIS A 25 -5.98 -9.77 -8.47
N VAL A 26 -7.19 -10.15 -8.06
CA VAL A 26 -8.42 -10.06 -8.83
C VAL A 26 -9.46 -9.30 -8.01
N LEU A 27 -10.11 -8.33 -8.65
CA LEU A 27 -11.16 -7.53 -8.04
C LEU A 27 -12.46 -7.63 -8.86
N PHE A 28 -13.58 -7.44 -8.18
CA PHE A 28 -14.88 -7.31 -8.83
C PHE A 28 -15.41 -5.89 -8.73
N TYR A 29 -16.05 -5.47 -9.82
CA TYR A 29 -16.89 -4.28 -9.88
C TYR A 29 -18.17 -4.68 -10.60
N LEU A 30 -19.31 -4.49 -9.95
CA LEU A 30 -20.62 -4.89 -10.42
C LEU A 30 -21.50 -3.65 -10.56
N PHE A 31 -22.28 -3.60 -11.63
CA PHE A 31 -23.21 -2.49 -11.89
C PHE A 31 -24.48 -2.58 -11.05
N ASP A 32 -24.84 -3.78 -10.59
CA ASP A 32 -25.94 -4.00 -9.66
C ASP A 32 -25.51 -3.59 -8.24
N GLU A 33 -26.26 -2.68 -7.62
CA GLU A 33 -25.92 -2.08 -6.33
C GLU A 33 -25.92 -3.11 -5.19
N THR A 34 -26.84 -4.07 -5.22
CA THR A 34 -26.93 -5.12 -4.20
C THR A 34 -25.73 -6.06 -4.31
N ALA A 35 -25.39 -6.48 -5.53
CA ALA A 35 -24.25 -7.33 -5.79
C ALA A 35 -22.92 -6.60 -5.51
N GLN A 36 -22.80 -5.32 -5.87
CA GLN A 36 -21.64 -4.48 -5.57
C GLN A 36 -21.42 -4.37 -4.06
N SER A 37 -22.49 -4.10 -3.31
CA SER A 37 -22.45 -4.08 -1.84
C SER A 37 -21.99 -5.42 -1.27
N ALA A 38 -22.43 -6.54 -1.85
CA ALA A 38 -22.01 -7.87 -1.41
C ALA A 38 -20.50 -8.11 -1.64
N VAL A 39 -19.95 -7.75 -2.80
CA VAL A 39 -18.51 -7.90 -3.08
C VAL A 39 -17.65 -6.92 -2.28
N GLU A 40 -18.17 -5.74 -1.96
CA GLU A 40 -17.53 -4.80 -1.03
C GLU A 40 -17.46 -5.37 0.40
N ASN A 41 -18.56 -5.96 0.89
CA ASN A 41 -18.63 -6.53 2.24
C ASN A 41 -17.67 -7.70 2.47
N VAL A 42 -17.38 -8.48 1.42
CA VAL A 42 -16.38 -9.56 1.49
C VAL A 42 -14.97 -9.11 1.06
N ASN A 43 -14.75 -7.80 0.90
CA ASN A 43 -13.45 -7.16 0.62
C ASN A 43 -12.75 -7.64 -0.67
N ILE A 44 -13.52 -7.99 -1.70
CA ILE A 44 -12.99 -8.36 -3.04
C ILE A 44 -13.27 -7.27 -4.09
N ALA A 45 -13.74 -6.10 -3.67
CA ALA A 45 -13.86 -4.90 -4.48
C ALA A 45 -12.63 -3.98 -4.33
N GLY A 46 -12.40 -3.10 -5.30
CA GLY A 46 -11.29 -2.13 -5.29
C GLY A 46 -11.51 -0.87 -4.44
N LYS A 47 -12.42 -0.91 -3.46
CA LYS A 47 -12.84 0.28 -2.70
C LYS A 47 -11.80 0.67 -1.64
N ILE A 48 -11.50 1.97 -1.55
CA ILE A 48 -10.79 2.55 -0.40
C ILE A 48 -11.71 2.50 0.82
N ARG A 49 -11.28 1.82 1.90
CA ARG A 49 -12.16 1.57 3.03
C ARG A 49 -12.39 2.83 3.87
N ASP A 50 -13.63 3.00 4.30
CA ASP A 50 -13.94 3.89 5.40
C ASP A 50 -13.42 3.27 6.70
N TYR A 51 -12.62 4.03 7.44
CA TYR A 51 -11.97 3.56 8.66
C TYR A 51 -11.78 4.73 9.62
N SER A 52 -12.19 4.54 10.86
CA SER A 52 -12.19 5.59 11.89
C SER A 52 -10.90 5.65 12.72
N GLY A 53 -10.08 4.60 12.67
CA GLY A 53 -8.79 4.55 13.36
C GLY A 53 -7.62 5.06 12.52
N ASP A 54 -6.42 4.60 12.85
CA ASP A 54 -5.23 4.89 12.04
C ASP A 54 -5.29 4.09 10.73
N TYR A 55 -4.91 4.72 9.63
CA TYR A 55 -5.08 4.18 8.30
C TYR A 55 -3.82 4.40 7.48
N LEU A 56 -3.41 3.38 6.74
CA LEU A 56 -2.33 3.50 5.77
C LEU A 56 -2.70 2.77 4.48
N HIS A 57 -2.64 3.49 3.37
CA HIS A 57 -2.64 2.91 2.04
C HIS A 57 -1.62 3.64 1.18
N ILE A 58 -0.65 2.88 0.65
CA ILE A 58 0.32 3.38 -0.33
C ILE A 58 -0.18 2.95 -1.70
N ASN A 59 -0.35 3.90 -2.60
CA ASN A 59 -0.82 3.69 -3.95
C ASN A 59 0.20 4.23 -4.95
N ASP A 60 0.84 3.32 -5.67
CA ASP A 60 1.81 3.63 -6.71
C ASP A 60 1.18 3.61 -8.09
N SER A 61 1.46 4.66 -8.87
CA SER A 61 1.06 4.79 -10.26
C SER A 61 2.30 4.90 -11.14
N ASN A 62 2.56 3.88 -11.94
CA ASN A 62 3.59 3.91 -12.98
C ASN A 62 3.15 4.88 -14.08
N LEU A 63 3.86 6.01 -14.20
CA LEU A 63 3.62 7.02 -15.24
C LEU A 63 4.50 6.82 -16.47
N GLY A 64 5.22 5.70 -16.54
CA GLY A 64 6.08 5.32 -17.64
C GLY A 64 5.37 4.42 -18.63
N GLY A 65 5.84 4.42 -19.89
CA GLY A 65 5.33 3.51 -20.92
C GLY A 65 5.86 2.07 -20.82
N ARG A 66 6.76 1.79 -19.88
CA ARG A 66 7.41 0.48 -19.69
C ARG A 66 6.87 -0.21 -18.44
N LYS A 67 7.02 -1.54 -18.36
CA LYS A 67 6.57 -2.36 -17.22
C LYS A 67 7.65 -2.50 -16.14
N SER A 68 8.48 -1.47 -15.93
CA SER A 68 9.61 -1.53 -14.99
C SER A 68 9.18 -1.88 -13.57
N ASN A 69 7.96 -1.50 -13.17
CA ASN A 69 7.38 -1.82 -11.88
C ASN A 69 7.25 -3.34 -11.62
N LEU A 70 7.26 -4.18 -12.66
CA LEU A 70 7.30 -5.64 -12.52
C LEU A 70 8.55 -6.15 -11.79
N TYR A 71 9.66 -5.40 -11.86
CA TYR A 71 10.94 -5.78 -11.25
C TYR A 71 11.15 -5.13 -9.88
N VAL A 72 10.26 -4.25 -9.46
CA VAL A 72 10.48 -3.42 -8.26
C VAL A 72 10.01 -4.17 -7.02
N THR A 73 10.87 -4.20 -6.00
CA THR A 73 10.48 -4.60 -4.64
C THR A 73 10.30 -3.38 -3.76
N GLN A 74 9.37 -3.48 -2.82
CA GLN A 74 9.02 -2.41 -1.89
C GLN A 74 9.13 -2.92 -0.44
N GLU A 75 9.81 -2.13 0.38
CA GLU A 75 9.89 -2.30 1.83
C GLU A 75 9.37 -1.02 2.48
N VAL A 76 8.51 -1.16 3.47
CA VAL A 76 7.88 -0.05 4.19
C VAL A 76 8.29 -0.13 5.65
N GLU A 77 8.86 0.95 6.17
CA GLU A 77 9.17 1.11 7.58
C GLU A 77 8.34 2.25 8.15
N GLN A 78 7.64 1.98 9.24
CA GLN A 78 6.77 2.94 9.91
C GLN A 78 7.20 3.07 11.37
N GLU A 79 7.71 4.23 11.73
CA GLU A 79 8.04 4.56 13.11
C GLU A 79 6.92 5.41 13.71
N ILE A 80 6.44 5.03 14.90
CA ILE A 80 5.35 5.71 15.60
C ILE A 80 5.89 6.23 16.92
N THR A 81 5.71 7.53 17.16
CA THR A 81 6.06 8.19 18.41
C THR A 81 4.82 8.79 19.05
N ALA A 82 4.51 8.34 20.27
CA ALA A 82 3.42 8.88 21.09
C ALA A 82 3.99 9.82 22.15
N ALA A 83 3.54 11.07 22.15
CA ALA A 83 3.87 12.05 23.18
C ALA A 83 3.02 11.84 24.44
N LYS A 84 3.47 12.38 25.58
CA LYS A 84 2.76 12.25 26.88
C LYS A 84 1.33 12.80 26.86
N ASP A 85 1.07 13.77 25.99
CA ASP A 85 -0.25 14.39 25.82
C ASP A 85 -1.18 13.59 24.89
N GLY A 86 -0.71 12.46 24.35
CA GLY A 86 -1.41 11.57 23.43
C GLY A 86 -1.23 11.94 21.95
N THR A 87 -0.45 12.97 21.61
CA THR A 87 -0.15 13.31 20.22
C THR A 87 0.68 12.22 19.57
N ILE A 88 0.30 11.77 18.38
CA ILE A 88 1.03 10.73 17.64
C ILE A 88 1.65 11.32 16.38
N GLU A 89 2.97 11.20 16.27
CA GLU A 89 3.71 11.46 15.03
C GLU A 89 4.16 10.14 14.41
N LYS A 90 4.12 10.07 13.08
CA LYS A 90 4.51 8.90 12.31
C LYS A 90 5.55 9.31 11.28
N THR A 91 6.61 8.53 11.19
CA THR A 91 7.59 8.60 10.12
C THR A 91 7.46 7.35 9.28
N LEU A 92 7.03 7.51 8.03
CA LEU A 92 6.89 6.42 7.07
C LEU A 92 8.01 6.54 6.05
N THR A 93 8.82 5.49 5.93
CA THR A 93 9.91 5.37 4.97
C THR A 93 9.62 4.21 4.02
N ILE A 94 9.46 4.52 2.74
CA ILE A 94 9.20 3.54 1.68
C ILE A 94 10.46 3.42 0.84
N THR A 95 11.02 2.21 0.77
CA THR A 95 12.21 1.90 -0.01
C THR A 95 11.82 1.07 -1.22
N TYR A 96 12.02 1.63 -2.41
CA TYR A 96 11.83 0.95 -3.69
C TYR A 96 13.18 0.51 -4.23
N LYS A 97 13.30 -0.75 -4.64
CA LYS A 97 14.53 -1.31 -5.22
C LYS A 97 14.20 -1.92 -6.58
N ASN A 98 14.98 -1.57 -7.60
CA ASN A 98 14.92 -2.24 -8.90
C ASN A 98 16.24 -3.00 -9.10
N PRO A 99 16.33 -4.30 -8.77
CA PRO A 99 17.56 -5.07 -8.91
C PRO A 99 17.86 -5.46 -10.36
N ALA A 100 16.91 -5.29 -11.28
CA ALA A 100 17.07 -5.70 -12.67
C ALA A 100 17.82 -4.64 -13.48
N LYS A 101 18.61 -5.12 -14.45
CA LYS A 101 19.31 -4.28 -15.44
C LYS A 101 18.33 -3.66 -16.43
N HIS A 102 18.74 -2.55 -17.03
CA HIS A 102 18.04 -2.00 -18.18
C HIS A 102 18.07 -3.02 -19.33
N ASP A 103 16.91 -3.40 -19.87
CA ASP A 103 16.80 -4.46 -20.88
C ASP A 103 16.40 -3.94 -22.27
N GLY A 104 16.10 -2.64 -22.40
CA GLY A 104 15.64 -2.03 -23.65
C GLY A 104 14.20 -2.37 -24.03
N TRP A 105 13.50 -3.15 -23.22
CA TRP A 105 12.13 -3.59 -23.47
C TRP A 105 11.19 -3.26 -22.31
N LEU A 106 11.24 -4.01 -21.22
CA LEU A 106 10.30 -3.91 -20.11
C LEU A 106 10.87 -3.09 -18.96
N ASN A 107 12.17 -3.20 -18.71
CA ASN A 107 12.84 -2.51 -17.62
C ASN A 107 13.63 -1.30 -18.12
N SER A 108 13.17 -0.12 -17.71
CA SER A 108 13.84 1.16 -17.86
C SER A 108 13.62 2.02 -16.62
N VAL A 109 14.01 3.30 -16.67
CA VAL A 109 13.68 4.25 -15.59
C VAL A 109 12.18 4.22 -15.36
N LEU A 110 11.78 4.02 -14.10
CA LEU A 110 10.40 4.02 -13.64
C LEU A 110 10.06 5.41 -13.08
N PRO A 111 9.37 6.26 -13.85
CA PRO A 111 8.71 7.44 -13.30
C PRO A 111 7.47 6.98 -12.52
N ASN A 112 7.45 7.24 -11.22
CA ASN A 112 6.39 6.77 -10.35
C ASN A 112 5.75 7.94 -9.59
N TRP A 113 4.42 7.91 -9.51
CA TRP A 113 3.64 8.81 -8.68
C TRP A 113 3.10 8.03 -7.50
N VAL A 114 3.61 8.35 -6.30
CA VAL A 114 3.17 7.74 -5.05
C VAL A 114 2.09 8.61 -4.42
N ARG A 115 1.02 7.97 -3.95
CA ARG A 115 -0.02 8.58 -3.10
C ARG A 115 -0.10 7.81 -1.79
N ILE A 116 0.04 8.52 -0.68
CA ILE A 116 0.01 7.95 0.66
C ILE A 116 -1.25 8.47 1.33
N TYR A 117 -2.23 7.58 1.49
CA TYR A 117 -3.51 7.88 2.12
C TYR A 117 -3.41 7.58 3.61
N VAL A 118 -3.75 8.59 4.41
CA VAL A 118 -3.70 8.56 5.88
C VAL A 118 -5.04 9.08 6.44
N PRO A 119 -5.28 9.00 7.77
CA PRO A 119 -6.53 9.49 8.35
C PRO A 119 -6.81 10.95 7.97
N LYS A 120 -8.06 11.25 7.65
CA LYS A 120 -8.47 12.60 7.27
C LYS A 120 -8.15 13.61 8.37
N GLY A 121 -7.48 14.69 7.99
CA GLY A 121 -7.01 15.75 8.89
C GLY A 121 -5.57 15.53 9.39
N SER A 122 -4.86 14.49 8.93
CA SER A 122 -3.45 14.33 9.26
C SER A 122 -2.62 15.51 8.77
N GLU A 123 -1.73 16.02 9.59
CA GLU A 123 -0.90 17.17 9.28
C GLU A 123 0.45 16.71 8.73
N LEU A 124 0.80 17.15 7.51
CA LEU A 124 2.12 16.90 6.93
C LEU A 124 3.19 17.71 7.68
N ILE A 125 4.25 17.06 8.14
CA ILE A 125 5.41 17.70 8.78
C ILE A 125 6.58 17.78 7.80
N GLU A 126 6.88 16.67 7.13
CA GLU A 126 8.00 16.58 6.19
C GLU A 126 7.69 15.57 5.08
N PHE A 127 8.14 15.86 3.86
CA PHE A 127 8.07 14.93 2.73
C PHE A 127 9.32 15.07 1.86
N THR A 128 10.14 14.03 1.83
CA THR A 128 11.44 13.96 1.15
C THR A 128 11.57 12.71 0.30
N GLY A 129 12.56 12.69 -0.60
CA GLY A 129 12.78 11.57 -1.53
C GLY A 129 11.91 11.60 -2.80
N VAL A 130 11.22 12.71 -3.02
CA VAL A 130 10.42 13.00 -4.22
C VAL A 130 10.97 14.24 -4.94
N GLU A 131 10.90 14.25 -6.26
CA GLU A 131 11.37 15.34 -7.14
C GLU A 131 10.32 16.45 -7.28
N ALA A 132 9.04 16.08 -7.27
CA ALA A 132 7.90 16.99 -7.22
C ALA A 132 6.87 16.46 -6.22
N LYS A 133 6.13 17.36 -5.57
CA LYS A 133 5.08 16.99 -4.62
C LYS A 133 3.93 17.97 -4.70
N GLU A 134 2.74 17.46 -4.41
CA GLU A 134 1.54 18.29 -4.24
C GLU A 134 1.39 18.71 -2.78
N GLU A 135 0.69 19.82 -2.57
CA GLU A 135 0.19 20.14 -1.24
C GLU A 135 -0.81 19.06 -0.78
N PRO A 136 -0.89 18.75 0.53
CA PRO A 136 -1.83 17.77 1.04
C PRO A 136 -3.28 18.08 0.61
N TYR A 137 -3.97 17.08 0.08
CA TYR A 137 -5.36 17.20 -0.37
C TYR A 137 -6.23 16.07 0.19
N GLU A 138 -7.54 16.20 0.03
CA GLU A 138 -8.51 15.18 0.43
C GLU A 138 -8.99 14.36 -0.76
N GLU A 139 -8.98 13.03 -0.62
CA GLU A 139 -9.56 12.10 -1.59
C GLU A 139 -10.10 10.89 -0.83
N PHE A 140 -11.28 10.37 -1.22
CA PHE A 140 -11.93 9.21 -0.59
C PHE A 140 -12.03 9.27 0.95
N GLY A 141 -12.27 10.47 1.49
CA GLY A 141 -12.35 10.68 2.94
C GLY A 141 -11.04 10.44 3.69
N LYS A 142 -9.89 10.61 3.01
CA LYS A 142 -8.53 10.50 3.56
C LYS A 142 -7.75 11.78 3.23
N THR A 143 -6.72 12.05 4.03
CA THR A 143 -5.68 13.01 3.63
C THR A 143 -4.65 12.27 2.77
N VAL A 144 -4.23 12.89 1.67
CA VAL A 144 -3.30 12.29 0.71
C VAL A 144 -2.02 13.11 0.63
N PHE A 145 -0.88 12.44 0.81
CA PHE A 145 0.43 12.98 0.49
C PHE A 145 0.90 12.38 -0.83
N ALA A 146 1.08 13.22 -1.85
CA ALA A 146 1.39 12.77 -3.20
C ALA A 146 2.69 13.37 -3.73
N GLY A 147 3.48 12.56 -4.43
CA GLY A 147 4.72 13.02 -5.02
C GLY A 147 5.25 12.12 -6.13
N PHE A 148 6.11 12.71 -6.94
CA PHE A 148 6.80 12.09 -8.07
C PHE A 148 8.23 11.71 -7.69
N PHE A 149 8.67 10.53 -8.09
CA PHE A 149 10.08 10.16 -8.05
C PHE A 149 10.44 9.28 -9.25
N GLN A 150 11.73 9.16 -9.53
CA GLN A 150 12.25 8.23 -10.53
C GLN A 150 13.07 7.12 -9.88
N LEU A 151 12.86 5.90 -10.34
CA LEU A 151 13.68 4.75 -9.96
C LEU A 151 14.40 4.19 -11.19
N ARG A 152 15.74 4.24 -11.17
CA ARG A 152 16.58 3.69 -12.24
C ARG A 152 16.73 2.17 -12.09
N PRO A 153 16.98 1.44 -13.19
CA PRO A 153 17.46 0.06 -13.13
C PRO A 153 18.71 -0.06 -12.26
N GLU A 154 18.83 -1.16 -11.52
CA GLU A 154 19.86 -1.38 -10.47
C GLU A 154 19.91 -0.29 -9.38
N GLY A 155 18.85 0.52 -9.29
CA GLY A 155 18.75 1.66 -8.40
C GLY A 155 17.92 1.40 -7.16
N ILE A 156 18.02 2.35 -6.21
CA ILE A 156 17.23 2.41 -4.99
C ILE A 156 16.66 3.83 -4.88
N ALA A 157 15.37 3.94 -4.61
CA ALA A 157 14.72 5.20 -4.26
C ALA A 157 14.11 5.06 -2.86
N LYS A 158 14.30 6.07 -2.01
CA LYS A 158 13.72 6.12 -0.68
C LYS A 158 12.84 7.36 -0.58
N VAL A 159 11.57 7.14 -0.25
CA VAL A 159 10.56 8.18 -0.04
C VAL A 159 10.23 8.20 1.45
N THR A 160 10.36 9.36 2.09
CA THR A 160 10.09 9.51 3.53
C THR A 160 9.04 10.59 3.76
N VAL A 161 7.98 10.26 4.49
CA VAL A 161 6.95 11.20 4.93
C VAL A 161 6.82 11.16 6.44
N LYS A 162 6.91 12.34 7.06
CA LYS A 162 6.63 12.54 8.48
C LYS A 162 5.33 13.32 8.62
N TYR A 163 4.41 12.83 9.43
CA TYR A 163 3.11 13.46 9.64
C TYR A 163 2.58 13.22 11.05
N ARG A 164 1.60 14.04 11.45
CA ARG A 164 0.88 13.93 12.72
C ARG A 164 -0.53 13.42 12.47
N LEU A 165 -1.00 12.51 13.33
CA LEU A 165 -2.38 12.04 13.28
C LEU A 165 -3.37 13.12 13.75
N PRO A 166 -4.61 13.14 13.21
CA PRO A 166 -5.64 14.14 13.55
C PRO A 166 -6.29 13.91 14.91
N PHE A 167 -5.91 12.86 15.62
CA PHE A 167 -6.44 12.49 16.91
C PHE A 167 -5.32 12.12 17.87
N LYS A 168 -5.68 12.06 19.16
CA LYS A 168 -4.79 11.68 20.24
C LYS A 168 -5.19 10.30 20.76
N GLU A 169 -4.21 9.48 21.10
CA GLU A 169 -4.42 8.15 21.68
C GLU A 169 -3.27 7.84 22.65
N LYS A 170 -3.56 7.09 23.71
CA LYS A 170 -2.63 6.81 24.82
C LYS A 170 -2.49 5.33 25.15
N GLU A 171 -3.50 4.52 24.83
CA GLU A 171 -3.49 3.11 25.23
C GLU A 171 -3.08 2.21 24.07
N ALA A 172 -3.81 2.26 22.97
CA ALA A 172 -3.56 1.42 21.81
C ALA A 172 -4.03 2.06 20.52
N LEU A 173 -3.16 2.03 19.51
CA LEU A 173 -3.44 2.50 18.17
C LEU A 173 -3.94 1.33 17.31
N VAL A 174 -5.16 1.40 16.81
CA VAL A 174 -5.69 0.39 15.87
C VAL A 174 -5.42 0.87 14.45
N LEU A 175 -4.47 0.24 13.78
CA LEU A 175 -4.01 0.57 12.44
C LEU A 175 -4.59 -0.41 11.41
N LEU A 176 -5.24 0.12 10.38
CA LEU A 176 -5.56 -0.62 9.16
C LEU A 176 -4.56 -0.28 8.06
N ILE A 177 -3.82 -1.28 7.60
CA ILE A 177 -2.98 -1.21 6.41
C ILE A 177 -3.76 -1.83 5.26
N GLN A 178 -4.23 -1.01 4.34
CA GLN A 178 -4.95 -1.47 3.16
C GLN A 178 -3.97 -1.72 2.01
N LYS A 179 -3.96 -2.94 1.49
CA LYS A 179 -3.05 -3.34 0.42
C LYS A 179 -3.46 -2.72 -0.91
N GLN A 180 -2.49 -2.30 -1.72
CA GLN A 180 -2.74 -1.98 -3.12
C GLN A 180 -3.08 -3.25 -3.91
N PRO A 181 -4.23 -3.31 -4.58
CA PRO A 181 -4.57 -4.44 -5.43
C PRO A 181 -3.55 -4.65 -6.56
N GLY A 182 -3.27 -5.90 -6.90
CA GLY A 182 -2.36 -6.27 -7.99
C GLY A 182 -0.86 -6.07 -7.70
N THR A 183 -0.46 -5.61 -6.52
CA THR A 183 0.94 -5.62 -6.08
C THR A 183 1.30 -6.95 -5.40
N ASP A 184 2.59 -7.24 -5.28
CA ASP A 184 3.09 -8.39 -4.52
C ASP A 184 2.84 -8.23 -3.01
N SER A 185 3.64 -8.86 -2.17
CA SER A 185 3.56 -8.78 -0.70
C SER A 185 4.73 -7.95 -0.16
N PRO A 186 4.67 -6.61 -0.18
CA PRO A 186 5.71 -5.77 0.41
C PRO A 186 5.87 -6.06 1.91
N LEU A 187 7.12 -5.97 2.39
CA LEU A 187 7.43 -6.09 3.81
C LEU A 187 7.11 -4.79 4.52
N TYR A 188 6.30 -4.87 5.58
CA TYR A 188 6.03 -3.76 6.49
C TYR A 188 6.74 -4.00 7.83
N ARG A 189 7.53 -3.03 8.27
CA ARG A 189 8.17 -2.98 9.59
C ARG A 189 7.55 -1.85 10.39
N ILE A 190 6.93 -2.16 11.51
CA ILE A 190 6.24 -1.18 12.36
C ILE A 190 7.00 -1.09 13.67
N ARG A 191 7.54 0.09 13.98
CA ARG A 191 8.31 0.35 15.19
C ARG A 191 7.59 1.30 16.12
N ILE A 192 7.51 0.92 17.40
CA ILE A 192 6.89 1.70 18.47
C ILE A 192 7.80 1.63 19.69
N GLY A 193 8.56 2.70 19.94
CA GLY A 193 9.59 2.70 20.97
C GLY A 193 10.63 1.59 20.74
N LYS A 194 10.63 0.55 21.58
CA LYS A 194 11.53 -0.60 21.48
C LYS A 194 10.90 -1.84 20.81
N ARG A 195 9.61 -1.78 20.48
CA ARG A 195 8.88 -2.88 19.85
C ARG A 195 8.96 -2.75 18.34
N GLU A 196 9.13 -3.87 17.67
CA GLU A 196 9.15 -3.98 16.22
C GLU A 196 8.29 -5.17 15.81
N GLU A 197 7.37 -4.93 14.87
CA GLU A 197 6.56 -5.96 14.24
C GLU A 197 6.84 -5.96 12.74
N GLU A 198 7.07 -7.14 12.17
CA GLU A 198 7.28 -7.32 10.74
C GLU A 198 6.15 -8.16 10.15
N GLU A 199 5.60 -7.73 9.01
CA GLU A 199 4.54 -8.47 8.30
C GLU A 199 4.71 -8.31 6.79
N PHE A 200 4.56 -9.41 6.05
CA PHE A 200 4.40 -9.35 4.59
C PHE A 200 2.94 -9.09 4.25
N LEU A 201 2.63 -7.94 3.66
CA LEU A 201 1.26 -7.51 3.40
C LEU A 201 0.65 -8.24 2.20
N LYS A 202 0.09 -9.44 2.44
CA LYS A 202 -0.59 -10.26 1.41
C LYS A 202 -2.02 -9.82 1.13
N SER A 203 -2.70 -9.29 2.13
CA SER A 203 -4.07 -8.75 2.07
C SER A 203 -4.16 -7.58 3.05
N ASP A 204 -5.30 -6.89 3.10
CA ASP A 204 -5.51 -5.84 4.11
C ASP A 204 -5.29 -6.40 5.52
N LYS A 205 -4.59 -5.65 6.35
CA LYS A 205 -4.23 -6.07 7.70
C LYS A 205 -4.64 -5.02 8.71
N GLU A 206 -5.42 -5.45 9.71
CA GLU A 206 -5.68 -4.65 10.90
C GLU A 206 -4.78 -5.12 12.04
N MET A 207 -4.19 -4.16 12.76
CA MET A 207 -3.24 -4.41 13.85
C MET A 207 -3.58 -3.52 15.03
N ARG A 208 -3.59 -4.10 16.23
CA ARG A 208 -3.76 -3.34 17.47
C ARG A 208 -2.39 -3.15 18.12
N LEU A 209 -1.91 -1.92 18.09
CA LEU A 209 -0.56 -1.55 18.48
C LEU A 209 -0.56 -0.88 19.86
N PRO A 210 0.00 -1.49 20.91
CA PRO A 210 0.10 -0.87 22.23
C PRO A 210 1.12 0.29 22.23
N LEU A 211 0.71 1.45 22.76
CA LEU A 211 1.52 2.69 22.81
C LEU A 211 2.35 2.81 24.10
#